data_AF-A0AAI9REC4-F1
#
_entry.id   AF-A0AAI9REC4-F1
#
_cell.length_a   1.000
_cell.length_b   1.000
_cell.length_c   1.000
_cell.angle_alpha   90.00
_cell.angle_beta   90.00
_cell.angle_gamma   90.00
#
_symmetry.space_group_name_H-M   'P 1'
#
loop_
_entity.id
_entity.type
_entity.pdbx_description
1 polymer ?
#
loop_
_entity_poly.entity_id
_entity_poly.type
_entity_poly.pdbx_seq_one_letter_code
_entity_poly.pdbx_strand_id
1 'polypeptide(L)' 'MGRDPEIGKRSRKRYEGAFVEPTKLSLKDYMVQWLEIKRVIIEKNTYVSYNSNITHHVIPSIGIIALHKLNVMHIQKCY' A
#
# COMPACT_ATOMS: atom_id res chain seq x y z
N MET A 1 -24.16 -21.14 -36.51
CA MET A 1 -24.92 -20.20 -35.65
C MET A 1 -24.06 -19.92 -34.43
N GLY A 2 -23.24 -18.87 -34.50
CA GLY A 2 -22.28 -18.52 -33.45
C GLY A 2 -22.96 -17.81 -32.30
N ARG A 3 -22.48 -18.06 -31.07
CA ARG A 3 -22.55 -17.10 -29.97
C ARG A 3 -21.26 -17.16 -29.16
N ASP A 4 -20.74 -15.96 -28.98
CA ASP A 4 -19.48 -15.49 -28.41
C ASP A 4 -19.21 -15.96 -26.96
N PRO A 5 -17.94 -16.13 -26.55
CA PRO A 5 -17.58 -16.41 -25.16
C PRO A 5 -17.62 -15.12 -24.32
N GLU A 6 -18.52 -15.07 -23.33
CA GLU A 6 -18.65 -13.99 -22.36
C GLU A 6 -17.31 -13.65 -21.68
N ILE A 7 -16.66 -12.60 -22.21
CA ILE A 7 -15.45 -12.01 -21.67
C ILE A 7 -15.81 -11.33 -20.35
N GLY A 8 -15.64 -12.05 -19.23
CA GLY A 8 -15.66 -11.48 -17.89
C GLY A 8 -14.49 -10.51 -17.69
N LYS A 9 -14.61 -9.28 -18.21
CA LYS A 9 -13.70 -8.17 -17.95
C LYS A 9 -13.79 -7.82 -16.46
N ARG A 10 -13.02 -8.52 -15.63
CA ARG A 10 -12.83 -8.18 -14.22
C ARG A 10 -12.02 -6.90 -14.15
N SER A 11 -12.72 -5.78 -14.06
CA SER A 11 -12.18 -4.43 -13.87
C SER A 11 -11.30 -4.39 -12.62
N ARG A 12 -10.01 -4.70 -12.77
CA ARG A 12 -8.98 -4.29 -11.82
C ARG A 12 -8.92 -2.76 -11.90
N LYS A 13 -9.63 -2.08 -11.00
CA LYS A 13 -9.37 -0.66 -10.71
C LYS A 13 -7.89 -0.57 -10.32
N ARG A 14 -7.06 -0.21 -11.29
CA ARG A 14 -5.67 0.20 -11.08
C ARG A 14 -5.75 1.50 -10.30
N TYR A 15 -5.25 1.48 -9.07
CA TYR A 15 -4.95 2.71 -8.36
C TYR A 15 -3.79 3.39 -9.10
N GLU A 16 -4.11 4.18 -10.12
CA GLU A 16 -3.21 5.20 -10.67
C GLU A 16 -3.14 6.36 -9.68
N GLY A 17 -2.59 6.10 -8.50
CA GLY A 17 -2.26 7.12 -7.52
C GLY A 17 -0.76 7.28 -7.50
N ALA A 18 -0.25 8.22 -8.31
CA ALA A 18 1.13 8.69 -8.36
C ALA A 18 2.19 7.62 -8.66
N PHE A 19 2.64 7.58 -9.92
CA PHE A 19 3.91 6.97 -10.29
C PHE A 19 5.04 7.81 -9.66
N VAL A 20 5.27 7.64 -8.37
CA VAL A 20 6.43 8.21 -7.66
C VAL A 20 7.64 7.40 -8.10
N GLU A 21 8.67 8.05 -8.64
CA GLU A 21 9.91 7.38 -9.03
C GLU A 21 10.39 6.45 -7.88
N PRO A 22 10.40 5.13 -8.11
CA PRO A 22 10.58 4.13 -7.05
C PRO A 22 12.00 4.12 -6.46
N THR A 23 12.93 4.88 -7.03
CA THR A 23 14.35 4.88 -6.70
C THR A 23 14.70 5.61 -5.41
N LYS A 24 13.85 6.50 -4.88
CA LYS A 24 14.15 7.25 -3.64
C LYS A 24 13.08 7.16 -2.55
N LEU A 25 11.90 6.61 -2.83
CA LEU A 25 10.82 6.56 -1.86
C LEU A 25 11.08 5.48 -0.80
N SER A 26 11.12 5.87 0.47
CA SER A 26 11.17 4.92 1.59
C SER A 26 9.78 4.35 1.88
N LEU A 27 9.73 3.18 2.51
CA LEU A 27 8.47 2.58 2.95
C LEU A 27 7.72 3.50 3.92
N LYS A 28 8.45 4.20 4.81
CA LYS A 28 7.88 5.19 5.71
C LYS A 28 7.14 6.28 4.92
N ASP A 29 7.79 6.88 3.94
CA ASP A 29 7.22 8.00 3.17
C ASP A 29 5.99 7.53 2.37
N TYR A 30 6.07 6.33 1.79
CA TYR A 30 4.94 5.71 1.10
C TYR A 30 3.75 5.46 2.03
N MET A 31 4.00 4.89 3.21
CA MET A 31 2.96 4.57 4.19
C MET A 31 2.24 5.83 4.71
N VAL A 32 2.99 6.92 4.90
CA VAL A 32 2.41 8.22 5.29
C VAL A 32 1.50 8.76 4.19
N GLN A 33 1.94 8.77 2.94
CA GLN A 33 1.11 9.20 1.80
C GLN A 33 -0.12 8.31 1.62
N TRP A 34 0.05 6.99 1.77
CA TRP A 34 -1.06 6.04 1.68
C TRP A 34 -2.09 6.26 2.80
N LEU A 35 -1.65 6.54 4.03
CA LEU A 35 -2.53 6.87 5.15
C LEU A 35 -3.33 8.14 4.89
N GLU A 36 -2.71 9.17 4.31
CA GLU A 36 -3.39 10.43 3.96
C GLU A 36 -4.51 10.22 2.95
N ILE A 37 -4.25 9.45 1.89
CA ILE A 37 -5.27 9.06 0.90
C ILE A 37 -6.37 8.24 1.57
N LYS A 38 -6.00 7.28 2.42
CA LYS A 38 -6.95 6.41 3.12
C LYS A 38 -7.83 7.16 4.10
N ARG A 39 -7.31 8.20 4.76
CA ARG A 39 -8.05 9.02 5.74
C ARG A 39 -9.37 9.58 5.19
N VAL A 40 -9.43 9.89 3.89
CA VAL A 40 -10.63 10.43 3.24
C VAL A 40 -11.66 9.32 2.95
N ILE A 41 -11.22 8.07 2.90
CA ILE A 41 -12.01 6.91 2.44
C ILE A 41 -12.49 6.06 3.62
N ILE A 42 -11.73 6.01 4.71
CA ILE A 42 -11.98 5.11 5.85
C ILE A 42 -12.49 5.87 7.08
N GLU A 43 -13.28 5.15 7.88
CA GLU A 43 -13.74 5.63 9.18
C GLU A 43 -12.59 6.02 10.11
N LYS A 44 -12.85 7.05 10.94
CA LYS A 44 -11.83 7.66 11.81
C LYS A 44 -11.18 6.65 12.75
N ASN A 45 -11.95 5.73 13.31
CA ASN A 45 -11.43 4.71 14.23
C ASN A 45 -10.51 3.73 13.51
N THR A 46 -10.87 3.30 12.30
CA THR A 46 -10.04 2.44 11.45
C THR A 46 -8.74 3.13 11.07
N TYR A 47 -8.80 4.43 10.75
CA TYR A 47 -7.60 5.23 10.49
C TYR A 47 -6.66 5.28 11.69
N VAL A 48 -7.17 5.51 12.90
CA VAL A 48 -6.36 5.56 14.12
C VAL A 48 -5.64 4.22 14.35
N SER A 49 -6.36 3.10 14.20
CA SER A 49 -5.75 1.77 14.31
C SER A 49 -4.66 1.55 13.26
N TYR A 50 -4.93 1.91 12.00
CA TYR A 50 -3.96 1.74 10.91
C TYR A 50 -2.72 2.61 11.12
N ASN A 51 -2.92 3.87 11.50
CA ASN A 51 -1.83 4.79 11.81
C ASN A 51 -0.97 4.24 12.95
N SER A 52 -1.59 3.82 14.06
CA SER A 52 -0.88 3.25 15.21
C SER A 52 -0.03 2.03 14.83
N ASN A 53 -0.61 1.09 14.07
CA ASN A 53 0.12 -0.11 13.64
C ASN A 53 1.31 0.24 12.76
N ILE A 54 1.14 1.20 11.85
CA ILE A 54 2.20 1.64 10.94
C ILE A 54 3.30 2.37 11.72
N THR A 55 2.96 3.29 12.62
CA THR A 55 3.96 4.09 13.35
C THR A 55 4.70 3.30 14.42
N HIS A 56 4.05 2.33 15.06
CA HIS A 56 4.65 1.55 16.15
C HIS A 56 5.35 0.27 15.70
N HIS A 57 4.91 -0.36 14.60
CA HIS A 57 5.46 -1.65 14.17
C HIS A 57 6.14 -1.59 12.80
N VAL A 58 5.50 -0.98 11.79
CA VAL A 58 6.02 -1.02 10.41
C VAL A 58 7.19 -0.05 10.22
N ILE A 59 7.02 1.21 10.61
CA ILE A 59 8.03 2.26 10.42
C ILE A 59 9.32 1.94 11.20
N PRO A 60 9.28 1.53 12.48
CA PRO A 60 10.50 1.21 13.23
C PRO A 60 11.25 -0.01 12.68
N SER A 61 10.53 -1.03 12.20
CA SER A 61 11.15 -2.27 11.71
C SER A 61 11.69 -2.16 10.29
N ILE A 62 10.93 -1.56 9.38
CA ILE A 62 11.22 -1.59 7.93
C ILE A 62 10.98 -0.25 7.21
N GLY A 63 10.59 0.80 7.93
CA GLY A 63 10.26 2.10 7.34
C GLY A 63 11.42 2.79 6.61
N ILE A 64 12.66 2.55 7.03
CA ILE A 64 13.88 3.08 6.38
C ILE A 64 14.19 2.41 5.04
N ILE A 65 13.61 1.23 4.78
CA ILE A 65 13.90 0.46 3.57
C ILE A 65 13.23 1.15 2.38
N ALA A 66 14.01 1.39 1.32
CA ALA A 66 13.48 1.90 0.07
C ALA A 66 12.45 0.91 -0.51
N LEU A 67 11.35 1.42 -1.07
CA LEU A 67 10.25 0.58 -1.55
C LEU A 67 10.72 -0.50 -2.53
N HIS A 68 11.65 -0.15 -3.42
CA HIS A 68 12.23 -1.07 -4.41
C HIS A 68 13.17 -2.12 -3.81
N LYS A 69 13.61 -1.96 -2.56
CA LYS A 69 14.44 -2.92 -1.81
C LYS A 69 13.64 -3.73 -0.80
N LEU A 70 12.33 -3.53 -0.73
CA LEU A 70 11.47 -4.30 0.15
C LEU A 70 11.44 -5.76 -0.31
N ASN A 71 11.59 -6.69 0.65
CA ASN A 71 11.60 -8.13 0.40
C ASN A 71 10.74 -8.81 1.48
N VAL A 72 10.25 -10.02 1.19
CA VAL A 72 9.52 -10.89 2.11
C VAL A 72 10.24 -11.06 3.45
N MET A 73 11.57 -11.18 3.44
CA MET A 73 12.38 -11.26 4.67
C MET A 73 12.24 -10.02 5.57
N HIS A 74 12.00 -8.85 4.99
CA HIS A 74 11.76 -7.63 5.75
C HIS A 74 10.35 -7.64 6.35
N ILE A 75 9.36 -8.12 5.61
CA ILE A 75 7.97 -8.23 6.08
C ILE A 75 7.85 -9.20 7.26
N GLN A 76 8.62 -10.29 7.26
CA GLN A 76 8.65 -11.23 8.38
C GLN A 76 9.16 -10.63 9.69
N LYS A 77 9.92 -9.52 9.66
CA LYS A 77 10.35 -8.83 10.89
C LYS A 77 9.24 -8.01 11.56
N CYS A 78 8.09 -7.85 10.89
CA CYS A 78 6.92 -7.14 11.44
C CYS A 78 5.87 -8.09 12.04
N TYR A 79 6.04 -9.40 11.88
CA TYR A 79 5.22 -10.44 12.52
C TYR A 79 5.85 -10.85 13.85
#